data_AF-A0AAV5JET2-F1
#
_entry.id   AF-A0AAV5JET2-F1
#
_cell.length_a   1.000
_cell.length_b   1.000
_cell.length_c   1.000
_cell.angle_alpha   90.00
_cell.angle_beta   90.00
_cell.angle_gamma   90.00
#
_symmetry.space_group_name_H-M   'P 1'
#
loop_
_entity.id
_entity.type
_entity.pdbx_description
1 polymer ?
#
loop_
_entity_poly.entity_id
_entity_poly.type
_entity_poly.pdbx_seq_one_letter_code
_entity_poly.pdbx_strand_id
1 'polypeptide(L)' 'MLRKSLQHICPSNEIERALVDIGLRATSRPEELTLDDFVKLHNLVVHV' A
#
# COMPACT_ATOMS: atom_id res chain seq x y z
N MET A 1 -10.14 -1.46 3.17
CA MET A 1 -9.02 -0.50 3.21
C MET A 1 -7.74 -1.30 3.24
N LEU A 2 -6.85 -1.08 2.27
CA LEU A 2 -5.66 -1.90 2.01
C LEU A 2 -4.83 -2.21 3.26
N ARG A 3 -4.70 -1.25 4.17
CA ARG A 3 -4.02 -1.42 5.47
C ARG A 3 -4.50 -2.64 6.27
N LYS A 4 -5.82 -2.90 6.30
CA LYS A 4 -6.41 -4.03 7.05
C LYS A 4 -6.25 -5.34 6.30
N SER A 5 -6.34 -5.29 4.97
CA SER A 5 -6.19 -6.47 4.13
C SER A 5 -4.75 -7.00 4.16
N LEU A 6 -3.78 -6.09 4.25
CA LEU A 6 -2.36 -6.39 4.17
C LEU A 6 -1.65 -6.40 5.53
N GLN A 7 -2.37 -6.16 6.64
CA GLN A 7 -1.80 -6.10 8.00
C GLN A 7 -1.04 -7.38 8.43
N HIS A 8 -1.34 -8.51 7.79
CA HIS A 8 -0.71 -9.80 8.08
C HIS A 8 0.65 -9.98 7.40
N ILE A 9 0.97 -9.11 6.43
CA ILE A 9 2.19 -9.17 5.62
C ILE A 9 3.12 -8.02 6.00
N CYS A 10 2.57 -6.85 6.33
CA CYS A 10 3.32 -5.65 6.69
C CYS A 10 2.55 -4.87 7.76
N PRO A 11 3.24 -4.27 8.75
CA PRO A 11 2.61 -3.41 9.75
C PRO A 11 1.72 -2.33 9.12
N SER A 12 0.53 -2.13 9.68
CA SER A 12 -0.46 -1.20 9.09
C SER A 12 0.07 0.23 8.92
N ASN A 13 0.98 0.69 9.79
CA ASN A 13 1.61 2.00 9.72
C ASN A 13 2.59 2.13 8.54
N GLU A 14 3.28 1.06 8.18
CA GLU A 14 4.19 1.05 7.03
C GLU A 14 3.41 1.10 5.73
N ILE A 15 2.28 0.39 5.64
CA ILE A 15 1.40 0.43 4.47
C ILE A 15 0.77 1.82 4.29
N GLU A 16 0.31 2.44 5.38
CA GLU A 16 -0.23 3.80 5.32
C GLU A 16 0.82 4.79 4.81
N ARG A 17 2.06 4.67 5.28
CA ARG A 17 3.17 5.52 4.82
C ARG A 17 3.52 5.26 3.36
N ALA A 18 3.64 4.00 2.95
CA ALA A 18 3.94 3.64 1.57
C ALA A 18 2.85 4.12 0.59
N LEU A 19 1.57 4.05 0.98
CA LEU A 19 0.46 4.61 0.19
C LEU A 19 0.59 6.12 0.03
N VAL A 20 0.94 6.85 1.09
CA VAL A 20 1.16 8.30 1.02
C VAL A 20 2.37 8.65 0.17
N ASP A 21 3.46 7.87 0.27
CA ASP A 21 4.70 8.08 -0.50
C ASP A 21 4.48 7.92 -2.02
N ILE A 22 3.56 7.06 -2.44
CA ILE A 22 3.16 6.91 -3.85
C ILE A 22 2.03 7.85 -4.28
N GLY A 23 1.63 8.80 -3.42
CA GLY A 23 0.62 9.81 -3.71
C GLY A 23 -0.84 9.36 -3.56
N LEU A 24 -1.08 8.20 -2.93
CA LEU A 24 -2.41 7.68 -2.64
C LEU A 24 -2.87 8.05 -1.24
N ARG A 25 -4.16 7.82 -0.97
CA ARG A 25 -4.74 8.02 0.37
C ARG A 25 -4.44 6.79 1.23
N ALA A 26 -4.15 7.00 2.51
CA ALA A 26 -4.06 5.92 3.50
C ALA A 26 -5.35 5.06 3.60
N THR A 27 -6.47 5.61 3.17
CA THR A 27 -7.78 4.96 3.11
C THR A 27 -8.12 4.35 1.75
N SER A 28 -7.19 4.38 0.78
CA SER A 28 -7.40 3.81 -0.54
C SER A 28 -7.83 2.34 -0.48
N ARG A 29 -8.73 1.99 -1.40
CA ARG A 29 -9.30 0.65 -1.52
C ARG A 29 -8.57 -0.14 -2.60
N PRO A 30 -8.52 -1.48 -2.51
CA PRO A 30 -7.83 -2.29 -3.51
C PRO A 30 -8.31 -2.03 -4.95
N GLU A 31 -9.61 -1.81 -5.14
CA GLU A 31 -10.22 -1.55 -6.45
C GLU A 31 -9.86 -0.17 -7.04
N GLU A 32 -9.29 0.74 -6.25
CA GLU A 32 -8.87 2.08 -6.69
C GLU A 32 -7.41 2.11 -7.17
N LEU A 33 -6.64 1.04 -6.92
CA LEU A 33 -5.25 0.96 -7.34
C LEU A 33 -5.15 0.46 -8.77
N THR A 34 -4.36 1.18 -9.57
CA THR A 34 -3.89 0.64 -10.84
C THR A 34 -2.82 -0.44 -10.61
N LEU A 35 -2.50 -1.20 -11.64
CA LEU A 35 -1.39 -2.15 -11.57
C LEU A 35 -0.07 -1.46 -11.23
N ASP A 36 0.16 -0.25 -11.76
CA ASP A 36 1.36 0.54 -11.49
C ASP A 36 1.44 0.95 -10.01
N ASP A 37 0.32 1.39 -9.42
CA ASP A 37 0.25 1.72 -8.00
C ASP A 37 0.55 0.51 -7.12
N PHE A 38 0.01 -0.66 -7.48
CA PHE A 38 0.27 -1.91 -6.77
C PHE A 38 1.75 -2.30 -6.83
N VAL A 39 2.38 -2.21 -8.01
CA VAL A 39 3.81 -2.53 -8.17
C VAL A 39 4.67 -1.58 -7.34
N LYS A 40 4.39 -0.27 -7.36
CA LYS A 40 5.12 0.71 -6.52
C LYS A 40 4.95 0.42 -5.04
N LEU A 41 3.72 0.15 -4.60
CA LEU A 41 3.44 -0.22 -3.20
C LEU A 41 4.20 -1.48 -2.79
N HIS A 42 4.18 -2.52 -3.63
CA HIS A 42 4.91 -3.76 -3.38
C HIS A 42 6.43 -3.52 -3.25
N ASN A 43 7.02 -2.74 -4.15
CA ASN A 43 8.46 -2.47 -4.12
C ASN A 43 8.89 -1.71 -2.85
N LEU A 44 8.05 -0.81 -2.34
CA LEU A 44 8.29 -0.11 -1.08
C LEU A 44 8.19 -1.04 0.14
N VAL A 45 7.24 -1.98 0.12
CA VAL A 45 6.99 -2.87 1.27
C VAL A 45 7.98 -4.04 1.31
N VAL A 46 8.25 -4.66 0.16
CA VAL A 46 9.02 -5.92 0.09
C VAL A 46 10.53 -5.67 -0.02
N HIS A 47 10.99 -4.42 -0.17
CA HIS A 47 12.42 -4.07 -0.27
C HIS A 47 13.17 -4.92 -1.33
N VAL A 48 12.56 -5.15 -2.49
CA VAL A 48 13.14 -5.93 -3.62
C VAL A 48 13.82 -5.01 -4.62
#